data_AF-A0A4P5VC97-F1
#
_entry.id   AF-A0A4P5VC97-F1
#
_cell.length_a   1.000
_cell.length_b   1.000
_cell.length_c   1.000
_cell.angle_alpha   90.00
_cell.angle_beta   90.00
_cell.angle_gamma   90.00
#
_symmetry.space_group_name_H-M   'P 1'
#
loop_
_entity.id
_entity.type
_entity.pdbx_description
1 polymer ?
#
loop_
_entity_poly.entity_id
_entity_poly.type
_entity_poly.pdbx_seq_one_letter_code
_entity_poly.pdbx_strand_id
1 'polypeptide(L)'
;MNAQQRAFACRHLGLAHQQAQRFAHRWAMPVEELIGPAYEGLCKGAIGFDASRGHRPSSYLVAKVKGELLHHLRDTGFALRISHSLRELWIRSRKPRALGLSDAEIAAQLRVPLPTWLECRRACGQRPAPLPEA
;
A
#
# COMPACT_ATOMS: atom_id res chain seq x y z
N MET A 1 -15.63 -17.96 -6.74
CA MET A 1 -14.92 -18.79 -5.73
C MET A 1 -15.80 -19.97 -5.35
N ASN A 2 -15.31 -21.21 -5.44
CA ASN A 2 -16.09 -22.41 -5.09
C ASN A 2 -16.10 -22.68 -3.56
N ALA A 3 -16.80 -23.73 -3.11
CA ALA A 3 -16.91 -24.07 -1.68
C ALA A 3 -15.55 -24.42 -1.03
N GLN A 4 -14.70 -25.17 -1.74
CA GLN A 4 -13.38 -25.56 -1.24
C GLN A 4 -12.45 -24.36 -1.09
N GLN A 5 -12.44 -23.45 -2.07
CA GLN A 5 -11.68 -22.20 -2.03
C GLN A 5 -12.16 -21.28 -0.90
N ARG A 6 -13.48 -21.20 -0.66
CA ARG A 6 -14.05 -20.47 0.49
C ARG A 6 -13.55 -21.04 1.81
N ALA A 7 -13.67 -22.35 2.01
CA ALA A 7 -13.18 -23.00 3.23
C ALA A 7 -11.67 -22.81 3.42
N PHE A 8 -10.90 -22.87 2.33
CA PHE A 8 -9.47 -22.59 2.35
C PHE A 8 -9.15 -21.16 2.77
N ALA A 9 -9.85 -20.16 2.22
CA ALA A 9 -9.72 -18.76 2.62
C ALA A 9 -10.07 -18.56 4.10
N CYS A 10 -11.20 -19.12 4.57
CA CYS A 10 -11.65 -19.00 5.96
C CYS A 10 -10.59 -19.51 6.97
N ARG A 11 -9.88 -20.61 6.65
CA ARG A 11 -8.78 -21.12 7.49
C ARG A 11 -7.59 -20.17 7.63
N HIS A 12 -7.47 -19.18 6.74
CA HIS A 12 -6.33 -18.27 6.65
C HIS A 12 -6.72 -16.80 6.90
N LEU A 13 -7.91 -16.53 7.44
CA LEU A 13 -8.33 -15.16 7.79
C LEU A 13 -7.36 -14.48 8.75
N GLY A 14 -6.89 -15.21 9.77
CA GLY A 14 -5.92 -14.69 10.74
C GLY A 14 -4.61 -14.24 10.09
N LEU A 15 -4.15 -14.91 9.02
CA LEU A 15 -2.96 -14.52 8.27
C LEU A 15 -3.17 -13.17 7.57
N ALA A 16 -4.31 -12.99 6.90
CA ALA A 16 -4.62 -11.74 6.22
C ALA A 16 -4.81 -10.59 7.21
N HIS A 17 -5.51 -10.83 8.33
CA HIS A 17 -5.66 -9.86 9.41
C HIS A 17 -4.31 -9.43 10.00
N GLN A 18 -3.41 -10.39 10.25
CA GLN A 18 -2.06 -10.10 10.72
C GLN A 18 -1.26 -9.25 9.71
N GLN A 19 -1.39 -9.51 8.40
CA GLN A 19 -0.74 -8.67 7.39
C GLN A 19 -1.32 -7.25 7.38
N ALA A 20 -2.64 -7.09 7.51
CA ALA A 20 -3.28 -5.78 7.61
C ALA A 20 -2.74 -5.00 8.82
N GLN A 21 -2.68 -5.60 10.01
CA GLN A 21 -2.12 -4.97 11.22
C GLN A 21 -0.66 -4.54 11.03
N ARG A 22 0.19 -5.38 10.42
CA ARG A 22 1.59 -5.05 10.13
C ARG A 22 1.71 -3.86 9.19
N PHE A 23 0.84 -3.77 8.19
CA PHE A 23 0.80 -2.66 7.26
C PHE A 23 0.26 -1.38 7.93
N ALA A 24 -0.82 -1.48 8.71
CA ALA A 24 -1.39 -0.37 9.47
C ALA A 24 -0.33 0.32 10.33
N HIS A 25 0.44 -0.47 11.09
CA HIS A 25 1.54 0.06 11.91
C HIS A 25 2.66 0.69 11.07
N ARG A 26 3.07 0.03 9.97
CA ARG A 26 4.14 0.54 9.09
C ARG A 26 3.76 1.84 8.37
N TRP A 27 2.50 2.02 8.00
CA TRP A 27 2.04 3.13 7.18
C TRP A 27 1.27 4.20 7.98
N ALA A 28 1.15 4.02 9.30
CA ALA A 28 0.40 4.91 10.20
C ALA A 28 -1.01 5.17 9.65
N MET A 29 -1.76 4.08 9.51
CA MET A 29 -3.12 4.04 8.98
C MET A 29 -4.04 3.19 9.89
N PRO A 30 -5.35 3.46 9.91
CA PRO A 30 -6.32 2.58 10.55
C PRO A 30 -6.26 1.17 9.95
N VAL A 31 -6.42 0.16 10.80
CA VAL A 31 -6.39 -1.24 10.34
C VAL A 31 -7.65 -1.57 9.55
N GLU A 32 -8.76 -0.90 9.86
CA GLU A 32 -10.08 -1.04 9.25
C GLU A 32 -10.02 -0.77 7.74
N GLU A 33 -9.23 0.23 7.31
CA GLU A 33 -9.01 0.54 5.90
C GLU A 33 -8.25 -0.58 5.15
N LEU A 34 -7.47 -1.38 5.87
CA LEU A 34 -6.59 -2.40 5.30
C LEU A 34 -7.15 -3.82 5.40
N ILE A 35 -8.14 -4.08 6.27
CA ILE A 35 -8.76 -5.40 6.42
C ILE A 35 -9.45 -5.83 5.11
N GLY A 36 -10.23 -4.93 4.49
CA GLY A 36 -10.91 -5.22 3.22
C GLY A 36 -9.93 -5.64 2.12
N PRO A 37 -8.93 -4.80 1.77
CA PRO A 37 -7.90 -5.15 0.79
C PRO A 37 -7.13 -6.43 1.13
N ALA A 38 -6.82 -6.66 2.41
CA ALA A 38 -6.13 -7.88 2.82
C ALA A 38 -6.98 -9.14 2.56
N TYR A 39 -8.27 -9.10 2.87
CA TYR A 39 -9.20 -10.20 2.61
C TYR A 39 -9.47 -10.40 1.12
N GLU A 40 -9.49 -9.32 0.33
CA GLU A 40 -9.56 -9.42 -1.12
C GLU A 40 -8.35 -10.18 -1.69
N GLY A 41 -7.13 -9.82 -1.24
CA GLY A 41 -5.90 -10.52 -1.63
C GLY A 41 -5.88 -11.98 -1.19
N LEU A 42 -6.46 -12.29 -0.03
CA LEU A 42 -6.65 -13.65 0.43
C LEU A 42 -7.59 -14.45 -0.48
N CYS A 43 -8.74 -13.88 -0.85
CA CYS A 43 -9.70 -14.51 -1.75
C CYS A 43 -9.09 -14.76 -3.14
N LYS A 44 -8.40 -13.77 -3.71
CA LYS A 44 -7.67 -13.92 -4.97
C LYS A 44 -6.59 -15.00 -4.87
N GLY A 45 -5.88 -15.06 -3.75
CA GLY A 45 -4.92 -16.12 -3.45
C GLY A 45 -5.57 -17.49 -3.38
N ALA A 46 -6.67 -17.63 -2.65
CA ALA A 46 -7.42 -18.88 -2.51
C ALA A 46 -7.94 -19.41 -3.85
N ILE A 47 -8.37 -18.52 -4.76
CA ILE A 47 -8.82 -18.91 -6.10
C ILE A 47 -7.66 -19.48 -6.93
N GLY A 48 -6.48 -18.89 -6.84
CA GLY A 48 -5.32 -19.27 -7.66
C GLY A 48 -4.33 -20.24 -7.01
N PHE A 49 -4.57 -20.71 -5.79
CA PHE A 49 -3.64 -21.61 -5.10
C PHE A 49 -3.71 -23.02 -5.69
N ASP A 50 -2.54 -23.56 -6.03
CA ASP A 50 -2.37 -24.88 -6.61
C ASP A 50 -1.35 -25.66 -5.77
N ALA A 51 -1.84 -26.65 -5.03
CA ALA A 51 -1.02 -27.46 -4.12
C ALA A 51 0.01 -28.32 -4.87
N SER A 52 -0.22 -28.65 -6.14
CA SER A 52 0.69 -29.48 -6.95
C SER A 52 2.03 -28.80 -7.21
N ARG A 53 2.09 -27.47 -7.08
CA ARG A 53 3.32 -26.67 -7.27
C ARG A 53 4.25 -26.68 -6.06
N GLY A 54 3.90 -27.38 -4.98
CA GLY A 54 4.76 -27.59 -3.81
C GLY A 54 4.93 -26.35 -2.90
N HIS A 55 4.19 -25.26 -3.12
CA HIS A 55 4.26 -24.09 -2.26
C HIS A 55 3.46 -24.30 -0.96
N ARG A 56 4.04 -23.89 0.17
CA ARG A 56 3.26 -23.79 1.42
C ARG A 56 2.17 -22.73 1.25
N PRO A 57 0.90 -23.02 1.63
CA PRO A 57 -0.21 -22.08 1.56
C PRO A 57 0.11 -20.70 2.14
N SER A 58 0.72 -20.65 3.32
CA SER A 58 1.04 -19.41 4.02
C SER A 58 2.01 -18.52 3.24
N SER A 59 3.11 -19.08 2.73
CA SER A 59 4.10 -18.34 1.96
C SER A 59 3.48 -17.73 0.70
N TYR A 60 2.66 -18.50 -0.01
CA TYR A 60 1.97 -18.03 -1.21
C TYR A 60 0.94 -16.95 -0.90
N LEU A 61 0.08 -17.18 0.09
CA LEU A 61 -0.99 -16.24 0.46
C LEU A 61 -0.44 -14.93 1.03
N VAL A 62 0.64 -14.96 1.80
CA VAL A 62 1.31 -13.73 2.27
C VAL A 62 1.72 -12.86 1.09
N ALA A 63 2.29 -13.44 0.03
CA ALA A 63 2.67 -12.67 -1.17
C ALA A 63 1.45 -12.05 -1.86
N LYS A 64 0.34 -12.79 -1.96
CA LYS A 64 -0.91 -12.32 -2.58
C LYS A 64 -1.57 -11.20 -1.77
N VAL A 65 -1.71 -11.39 -0.46
CA VAL A 65 -2.27 -10.38 0.47
C VAL A 65 -1.42 -9.12 0.47
N LYS A 66 -0.09 -9.26 0.56
CA LYS A 66 0.85 -8.14 0.50
C LYS A 66 0.71 -7.36 -0.81
N GLY A 67 0.52 -8.06 -1.93
CA GLY A 67 0.30 -7.46 -3.24
C GLY A 67 -0.93 -6.55 -3.24
N GLU A 68 -2.07 -7.04 -2.77
CA GLU A 68 -3.29 -6.22 -2.72
C GLU A 68 -3.21 -5.06 -1.71
N LEU A 69 -2.58 -5.27 -0.56
CA LEU A 69 -2.33 -4.16 0.38
C LEU A 69 -1.48 -3.05 -0.28
N LEU A 70 -0.45 -3.42 -1.04
CA LEU A 70 0.38 -2.44 -1.76
C LEU A 70 -0.37 -1.77 -2.91
N HIS A 71 -1.28 -2.49 -3.59
CA HIS A 71 -2.15 -1.91 -4.60
C HIS A 71 -3.11 -0.90 -3.99
N HIS A 72 -3.81 -1.28 -2.93
CA HIS A 72 -4.70 -0.38 -2.21
C HIS A 72 -3.97 0.90 -1.77
N LEU A 73 -2.83 0.78 -1.10
CA LEU A 73 -2.01 1.94 -0.70
C LEU A 73 -1.53 2.77 -1.89
N ARG A 74 -1.38 2.17 -3.07
CA ARG A 74 -1.01 2.89 -4.28
C ARG A 74 -2.17 3.73 -4.81
N ASP A 75 -3.39 3.25 -4.68
CA ASP A 75 -4.58 3.87 -5.23
C ASP A 75 -5.21 4.87 -4.26
N THR A 76 -5.10 4.64 -2.95
CA THR A 76 -5.64 5.50 -1.88
C THR A 76 -4.59 6.36 -1.19
N GLY A 77 -3.30 6.24 -1.56
CA GLY A 77 -2.21 6.95 -0.87
C GLY A 77 -2.17 8.46 -1.11
N PHE A 78 -2.91 8.99 -2.09
CA PHE A 78 -2.88 10.40 -2.50
C PHE A 78 -4.30 10.94 -2.68
N ALA A 79 -4.51 12.21 -2.31
CA ALA A 79 -5.80 12.88 -2.48
C ALA A 79 -6.24 12.98 -3.95
N LEU A 80 -5.28 13.01 -4.88
CA LEU A 80 -5.50 13.06 -6.32
C LEU A 80 -4.70 11.97 -7.02
N ARG A 81 -5.17 11.53 -8.19
CA ARG A 81 -4.41 10.65 -9.07
C ARG A 81 -3.20 11.41 -9.61
N ILE A 82 -2.01 11.13 -9.08
CA ILE A 82 -0.75 11.76 -9.49
C ILE A 82 -0.04 10.99 -10.60
N SER A 83 0.79 11.68 -11.38
CA SER A 83 1.64 11.05 -12.40
C SER A 83 2.72 10.16 -11.76
N HIS A 84 3.16 9.13 -12.48
CA HIS A 84 4.23 8.23 -12.03
C HIS A 84 5.51 9.00 -11.64
N SER A 85 5.89 10.01 -12.42
CA SER A 85 7.09 10.83 -12.18
C SER A 85 7.04 11.58 -10.84
N LEU A 86 5.88 12.17 -10.49
CA LEU A 86 5.71 12.85 -9.21
C LEU A 86 5.74 11.87 -8.04
N ARG A 87 5.14 10.68 -8.22
CA ARG A 87 5.16 9.61 -7.23
C ARG A 87 6.58 9.14 -6.94
N GLU A 88 7.39 8.90 -7.97
CA GLU A 88 8.79 8.51 -7.83
C GLU A 88 9.61 9.60 -7.13
N LEU A 89 9.39 10.86 -7.48
CA LEU A 89 10.03 11.99 -6.80
C LEU A 89 9.64 12.06 -5.32
N TRP A 90 8.38 11.80 -4.98
CA TRP A 90 7.88 11.74 -3.60
C TRP A 90 8.46 10.56 -2.80
N ILE A 91 8.70 9.42 -3.44
CA ILE A 91 9.33 8.26 -2.83
C ILE A 91 10.82 8.55 -2.56
N ARG A 92 11.54 9.11 -3.55
CA ARG A 92 12.96 9.46 -3.43
C ARG A 92 13.23 10.50 -2.33
N SER A 93 12.28 11.39 -2.09
CA SER A 93 12.34 12.39 -1.01
C SER A 93 12.09 11.82 0.40
N ARG A 94 11.69 10.54 0.58
CA ARG A 94 11.42 9.97 1.91
C ARG A 94 12.60 10.12 2.89
N LYS A 95 13.82 9.77 2.46
CA LYS A 95 15.02 9.86 3.30
C LYS A 95 15.38 11.32 3.62
N PRO A 96 15.50 12.23 2.63
CA PRO A 96 15.70 13.66 2.89
C PRO A 96 14.65 14.28 3.85
N ARG A 97 13.37 13.96 3.67
CA ARG A 97 12.30 14.41 4.57
C ARG A 97 12.44 13.87 5.98
N ALA A 98 12.81 12.59 6.15
CA ALA A 98 13.03 12.00 7.46
C ALA A 98 14.22 12.60 8.21
N LEU A 99 15.18 13.19 7.48
CA LEU A 99 16.31 13.95 8.04
C LEU A 99 15.95 15.40 8.38
N GLY A 100 14.73 15.87 8.06
CA GLY A 100 14.30 17.24 8.34
C GLY A 100 14.91 18.30 7.43
N LEU A 101 15.43 17.91 6.25
CA LEU A 101 16.00 18.86 5.30
C LEU A 101 14.95 19.86 4.78
N SER A 102 15.40 21.09 4.50
CA SER A 102 14.57 22.13 3.87
C SER A 102 14.20 21.77 2.43
N ASP A 103 13.16 22.39 1.88
CA ASP A 103 12.73 22.14 0.50
C ASP A 103 13.84 22.42 -0.53
N ALA A 104 14.68 23.44 -0.29
CA ALA A 104 15.81 23.76 -1.14
C ALA A 104 16.88 22.66 -1.11
N GLU A 105 17.21 22.14 0.07
CA GLU A 105 18.17 21.04 0.23
C GLU A 105 17.64 19.74 -0.38
N ILE A 106 16.34 19.44 -0.20
CA ILE A 106 15.70 18.28 -0.81
C ILE A 106 15.76 18.39 -2.34
N ALA A 107 15.40 19.54 -2.90
CA ALA A 107 15.43 19.76 -4.35
C ALA A 107 16.86 19.59 -4.91
N ALA A 108 17.85 20.20 -4.25
CA ALA A 108 19.26 20.07 -4.62
C ALA A 108 19.75 18.62 -4.55
N GLN A 109 19.47 17.91 -3.46
CA GLN A 109 19.88 16.51 -3.29
C GLN A 109 19.22 15.58 -4.31
N LEU A 110 17.97 15.84 -4.68
CA LEU A 110 17.24 15.06 -5.67
C LEU A 110 17.58 15.47 -7.11
N ARG A 111 18.39 16.52 -7.30
CA ARG A 111 18.80 17.09 -8.58
C ARG A 111 17.59 17.51 -9.43
N VAL A 112 16.63 18.19 -8.80
CA VAL A 112 15.46 18.76 -9.47
C VAL A 112 15.33 20.26 -9.16
N PRO A 113 14.74 21.07 -10.04
CA PRO A 113 14.43 22.46 -9.71
C PRO A 113 13.53 22.56 -8.48
N LEU A 114 13.77 23.56 -7.63
CA LEU A 114 12.93 23.82 -6.45
C LEU A 114 11.43 23.92 -6.77
N PRO A 115 11.00 24.64 -7.85
CA PRO A 115 9.58 24.68 -8.21
C PRO A 115 8.97 23.28 -8.45
N THR A 116 9.71 22.39 -9.12
CA THR A 116 9.26 21.01 -9.37
C THR A 116 9.11 20.21 -8.08
N TRP A 117 10.03 20.39 -7.12
CA TRP A 117 9.90 19.77 -5.80
C TRP A 117 8.68 20.31 -5.04
N LEU A 118 8.46 21.62 -5.05
CA LEU A 118 7.31 22.24 -4.36
C LEU A 118 5.97 21.77 -4.95
N GLU A 119 5.88 21.62 -6.27
CA GLU A 119 4.71 21.04 -6.94
C GLU A 119 4.48 19.59 -6.49
N CYS A 120 5.53 18.77 -6.50
CA CYS A 120 5.47 17.40 -6.00
C CYS A 120 5.00 17.34 -4.55
N ARG A 121 5.57 18.18 -3.68
CA ARG A 121 5.18 18.27 -2.27
C ARG A 121 3.72 18.68 -2.09
N ARG A 122 3.22 19.63 -2.88
CA ARG A 122 1.81 20.04 -2.86
C ARG A 122 0.89 18.90 -3.30
N ALA A 123 1.20 18.24 -4.41
CA ALA A 123 0.39 17.17 -4.97
C ALA A 123 0.40 15.89 -4.11
N CYS A 124 1.55 15.54 -3.53
CA CYS A 124 1.75 14.26 -2.84
C CYS A 124 1.65 14.35 -1.32
N GLY A 125 1.77 15.55 -0.74
CA GLY A 125 1.74 15.78 0.70
C GLY A 125 0.34 15.76 1.30
N GLN A 126 -0.70 15.87 0.47
CA GLN A 126 -2.09 15.76 0.90
C GLN A 126 -2.53 14.30 0.91
N ARG A 127 -2.86 13.78 2.10
CA ARG A 127 -3.62 12.52 2.19
C ARG A 127 -5.06 12.78 1.76
N PRO A 128 -5.72 11.82 1.11
CA PRO A 128 -7.16 11.90 0.89
C PRO A 128 -7.83 11.99 2.26
N ALA A 129 -8.60 13.06 2.47
CA ALA A 129 -9.46 13.20 3.64
C ALA A 129 -10.79 12.51 3.34
N PRO A 130 -11.43 11.88 4.36
CA PRO A 130 -12.82 11.43 4.22
C PRO A 130 -13.70 12.61 3.79
N LEU A 131 -14.59 12.39 2.82
CA LEU A 131 -15.63 13.37 2.53
C LEU A 131 -16.57 13.45 3.74
N PRO A 132 -17.02 14.65 4.15
CA PRO A 132 -18.00 14.76 5.21
C PRO A 132 -19.27 13.99 4.81
N GLU A 133 -19.75 13.12 5.70
CA GLU A 133 -21.03 12.45 5.53
C GLU A 133 -22.13 13.53 5.57
N ALA A 134 -22.97 13.56 4.54
CA ALA A 134 -24.07 14.52 4.37
C ALA A 134 -25.31 14.11 5.17
#